data_AF-A0A368E471-F1
#
_entry.id   AF-A0A368E471-F1
#
_cell.length_a   1.000
_cell.length_b   1.000
_cell.length_c   1.000
_cell.angle_alpha   90.00
_cell.angle_beta   90.00
_cell.angle_gamma   90.00
#
_symmetry.space_group_name_H-M   'P 1'
#
loop_
_entity.id
_entity.type
_entity.pdbx_description
1 polymer ?
#
loop_
_entity_poly.entity_id
_entity_poly.type
_entity_poly.pdbx_seq_one_letter_code
_entity_poly.pdbx_strand_id
1 'polypeptide(L)'
;MKRFLIIASMVFYSLMLSTCNSASNKLSVNIGPTKQDCKELAQGAGALLIEADKIWDELRNIPENSSERQEPAAKIKWLTDIAANYSVYYETFCK
;
A
#
# COMPACT_ATOMS: atom_id res chain seq x y z
N MET A 1 13.82 42.83 -5.42
CA MET A 1 14.02 41.61 -4.60
C MET A 1 12.90 40.58 -4.78
N LYS A 2 11.62 40.92 -4.56
CA LYS A 2 10.48 39.96 -4.67
C LYS A 2 10.36 39.26 -6.04
N ARG A 3 10.58 39.98 -7.15
CA ARG A 3 10.53 39.41 -8.52
C ARG A 3 11.68 38.43 -8.82
N PHE A 4 12.88 38.68 -8.27
CA PHE A 4 14.02 37.77 -8.41
C PHE A 4 13.82 36.47 -7.63
N LEU A 5 13.20 36.54 -6.44
CA LEU A 5 12.85 35.37 -5.65
C LEU A 5 11.81 34.46 -6.35
N ILE A 6 10.85 35.06 -7.06
CA ILE A 6 9.84 34.31 -7.81
C ILE A 6 10.48 33.57 -8.99
N ILE A 7 11.35 34.25 -9.75
CA ILE A 7 12.03 33.65 -10.90
C ILE A 7 12.98 32.53 -10.46
N ALA A 8 13.74 32.74 -9.37
CA ALA A 8 14.63 31.71 -8.82
C ALA A 8 13.84 30.47 -8.35
N SER A 9 12.69 30.67 -7.71
CA SER A 9 11.79 29.59 -7.28
C SER A 9 11.23 28.78 -8.46
N MET A 10 10.80 29.45 -9.53
CA MET A 10 10.27 28.76 -10.73
C MET A 10 11.35 27.95 -11.46
N VAL A 11 12.58 28.47 -11.56
CA VAL A 11 13.70 27.75 -12.20
C VAL A 11 14.09 26.52 -11.39
N PHE A 12 14.10 26.63 -10.05
CA PHE A 12 14.33 25.49 -9.15
C PHE A 12 13.24 24.41 -9.29
N TYR A 13 11.98 24.82 -9.41
CA TYR A 13 10.88 23.87 -9.61
C TYR A 13 11.02 23.09 -10.93
N SER A 14 11.40 23.78 -12.01
CA SER A 14 11.60 23.16 -13.32
C SER A 14 12.78 22.19 -13.38
N LEU A 15 13.86 22.44 -12.63
CA LEU A 15 14.99 21.50 -12.53
C LEU A 15 14.64 20.23 -11.74
N MET A 16 13.72 20.30 -10.77
CA MET A 16 13.32 19.13 -9.99
C MET A 16 12.36 18.19 -10.75
N LEU A 17 11.67 18.67 -11.80
CA LEU A 17 10.85 17.81 -12.65
C LEU A 17 11.67 16.98 -13.66
N SER A 18 12.93 17.33 -13.92
CA SER A 18 13.76 16.66 -14.94
C SER A 18 14.48 15.39 -14.44
N THR A 19 14.44 15.09 -13.13
CA THR A 19 15.14 13.93 -12.53
C THR A 19 14.27 12.67 -12.40
N CYS A 20 12.98 12.73 -12.73
CA CYS A 20 12.05 11.62 -12.54
C CYS A 20 11.56 11.02 -13.87
N ASN A 21 12.41 10.70 -14.86
CA ASN A 21 11.95 10.00 -16.06
C ASN A 21 13.03 9.21 -16.84
N SER A 22 14.05 8.67 -16.17
CA SER A 22 14.83 7.60 -16.77
C SER A 22 14.18 6.26 -16.48
N ALA A 23 13.19 5.87 -17.29
CA ALA A 23 12.76 4.48 -17.36
C ALA A 23 13.95 3.65 -17.84
N SER A 24 14.68 3.04 -16.91
CA SER A 24 15.76 2.11 -17.22
C SER A 24 15.13 0.84 -17.79
N ASN A 25 15.22 0.65 -19.11
CA ASN A 25 14.80 -0.58 -19.80
C ASN A 25 15.73 -1.77 -19.53
N LYS A 26 16.57 -1.72 -18.50
CA LYS A 26 17.39 -2.85 -18.09
C LYS A 26 16.51 -3.72 -17.18
N LEU A 27 15.91 -4.75 -17.75
CA LEU A 27 15.34 -5.84 -16.96
C LEU A 27 16.43 -6.32 -16.00
N SER A 28 16.23 -6.05 -14.70
CA SER A 28 17.15 -6.45 -13.63
C SER A 28 17.44 -7.96 -13.76
N VAL A 29 18.72 -8.35 -13.66
CA VAL A 29 19.13 -9.77 -13.67
C VAL A 29 18.50 -10.54 -12.49
N ASN A 30 18.06 -9.83 -11.44
CA ASN A 30 17.23 -10.37 -10.39
C ASN A 30 15.76 -10.03 -10.70
N ILE A 31 15.09 -10.94 -11.39
CA ILE A 31 13.64 -10.92 -11.60
C ILE A 31 13.00 -11.70 -10.45
N GLY A 32 12.40 -11.00 -9.50
CA GLY A 32 11.73 -11.60 -8.34
C GLY A 32 11.90 -10.78 -7.07
N PRO A 33 11.09 -11.05 -6.04
CA PRO A 33 11.19 -10.35 -4.76
C PRO A 33 12.51 -10.68 -4.05
N THR A 34 13.09 -9.67 -3.44
CA THR A 34 14.20 -9.85 -2.50
C THR A 34 13.69 -10.44 -1.18
N LYS A 35 14.62 -10.92 -0.34
CA LYS A 35 14.27 -11.34 1.03
C LYS A 35 13.57 -10.23 1.83
N GLN A 36 13.93 -8.97 1.57
CA GLN A 36 13.31 -7.83 2.24
C GLN A 36 11.88 -7.61 1.74
N ASP A 37 11.65 -7.69 0.43
CA ASP A 37 10.29 -7.60 -0.15
C ASP A 37 9.38 -8.68 0.44
N CYS A 38 9.88 -9.92 0.56
CA CYS A 38 9.16 -11.02 1.17
C CYS A 38 8.81 -10.76 2.65
N LYS A 39 9.75 -10.21 3.42
CA LYS A 39 9.51 -9.84 4.82
C LYS A 39 8.44 -8.76 4.93
N GLU A 40 8.52 -7.72 4.11
CA GLU A 40 7.57 -6.62 4.10
C GLU A 40 6.18 -7.08 3.68
N LEU A 41 6.08 -7.99 2.72
CA LEU A 41 4.83 -8.58 2.27
C LEU A 41 4.15 -9.38 3.40
N ALA A 42 4.91 -10.21 4.13
CA ALA A 42 4.39 -10.96 5.28
C ALA A 42 3.94 -10.03 6.41
N GLN A 43 4.70 -8.97 6.70
CA GLN A 43 4.33 -7.96 7.69
C GLN A 43 3.08 -7.19 7.25
N GLY A 44 2.96 -6.85 5.97
CA GLY A 44 1.79 -6.19 5.39
C GLY A 44 0.53 -7.03 5.52
N ALA A 45 0.62 -8.33 5.20
CA ALA A 45 -0.50 -9.26 5.41
C ALA A 45 -0.93 -9.31 6.89
N GLY A 46 0.02 -9.41 7.82
CA GLY A 46 -0.26 -9.37 9.25
C GLY A 46 -0.92 -8.06 9.71
N ALA A 47 -0.43 -6.91 9.24
CA ALA A 47 -0.99 -5.60 9.57
C ALA A 47 -2.44 -5.43 9.07
N LEU A 48 -2.74 -5.90 7.86
CA LEU A 48 -4.10 -5.90 7.29
C LEU A 48 -5.06 -6.74 8.13
N LEU A 49 -4.61 -7.92 8.58
CA LEU A 49 -5.41 -8.80 9.43
C LEU A 49 -5.65 -8.22 10.83
N ILE A 50 -4.65 -7.56 11.42
CA ILE A 50 -4.80 -6.84 12.70
C ILE A 50 -5.87 -5.74 12.56
N GLU A 51 -5.86 -5.00 11.44
CA GLU A 51 -6.86 -3.95 11.23
C GLU A 51 -8.26 -4.52 10.98
N ALA A 52 -8.35 -5.64 10.24
CA ALA A 52 -9.61 -6.35 10.04
C ALA A 52 -10.19 -6.86 11.36
N ASP A 53 -9.36 -7.36 12.27
CA ASP A 53 -9.77 -7.86 13.59
C ASP A 53 -10.33 -6.74 14.49
N LYS A 54 -9.73 -5.55 14.48
CA LYS A 54 -10.31 -4.39 15.19
C LYS A 54 -11.70 -4.02 14.68
N ILE A 55 -11.88 -3.97 13.35
CA ILE A 55 -13.17 -3.64 12.76
C ILE A 55 -14.18 -4.77 13.02
N TRP A 56 -13.71 -6.01 13.07
CA TRP A 56 -14.53 -7.16 13.47
C TRP A 56 -15.04 -7.01 14.91
N ASP A 57 -14.19 -6.56 15.83
CA ASP A 57 -14.59 -6.25 17.21
C ASP A 57 -15.66 -5.14 17.28
N GLU A 58 -15.52 -4.08 16.47
CA GLU A 58 -16.52 -3.02 16.36
C GLU A 58 -17.85 -3.53 15.79
N LEU A 59 -17.78 -4.35 14.73
CA LEU A 59 -18.96 -4.95 14.09
C LEU A 59 -19.76 -5.82 15.06
N ARG A 60 -19.13 -6.49 16.03
CA ARG A 60 -19.84 -7.30 17.05
C ARG A 60 -20.77 -6.47 17.95
N ASN A 61 -20.54 -5.16 18.06
CA ASN A 61 -21.37 -4.27 18.87
C ASN A 61 -22.60 -3.73 18.12
N ILE A 62 -22.69 -3.96 16.81
CA ILE A 62 -23.82 -3.49 15.98
C ILE A 62 -24.90 -4.60 15.94
N PRO A 63 -26.20 -4.29 16.13
CA PRO A 63 -27.26 -5.30 16.01
C PRO A 63 -27.24 -6.03 14.66
N GLU A 64 -27.38 -7.36 14.67
CA GLU A 64 -27.19 -8.23 13.49
C GLU A 64 -28.08 -7.85 12.28
N ASN A 65 -29.28 -7.33 12.55
CA ASN A 65 -30.23 -6.88 11.54
C ASN A 65 -30.07 -5.39 11.13
N SER A 66 -29.08 -4.68 11.68
CA SER A 66 -28.82 -3.28 11.33
C SER A 66 -28.12 -3.17 9.96
N SER A 67 -28.60 -2.25 9.12
CA SER A 67 -27.93 -1.89 7.87
C SER A 67 -26.54 -1.29 8.08
N GLU A 68 -26.25 -0.78 9.28
CA GLU A 68 -24.95 -0.21 9.64
C GLU A 68 -23.82 -1.24 9.62
N ARG A 69 -24.14 -2.55 9.64
CA ARG A 69 -23.17 -3.63 9.53
C ARG A 69 -22.53 -3.74 8.14
N GLN A 70 -23.18 -3.22 7.10
CA GLN A 70 -22.76 -3.43 5.71
C GLN A 70 -21.37 -2.87 5.43
N GLU A 71 -21.10 -1.65 5.87
CA GLU A 71 -19.83 -0.97 5.58
C GLU A 71 -18.64 -1.58 6.35
N PRO A 72 -18.72 -1.82 7.67
CA PRO A 72 -17.64 -2.51 8.38
C PRO A 72 -17.40 -3.93 7.85
N ALA A 73 -18.45 -4.69 7.54
CA ALA A 73 -18.32 -6.03 6.95
C ALA A 73 -17.62 -5.99 5.58
N ALA A 74 -17.96 -5.02 4.72
CA ALA A 74 -17.29 -4.85 3.43
C ALA A 74 -15.81 -4.49 3.61
N LYS A 75 -15.48 -3.64 4.60
CA LYS A 75 -14.10 -3.25 4.90
C LYS A 75 -13.27 -4.41 5.44
N ILE A 76 -13.84 -5.21 6.34
CA ILE A 76 -13.21 -6.45 6.84
C ILE A 76 -12.90 -7.36 5.66
N LYS A 77 -13.89 -7.63 4.79
CA LYS A 77 -13.69 -8.46 3.60
C LYS A 77 -12.56 -7.95 2.72
N TRP A 78 -12.55 -6.65 2.42
CA TRP A 78 -11.52 -6.03 1.59
C TRP A 78 -10.11 -6.19 2.17
N LEU A 79 -9.94 -5.95 3.48
CA LEU A 79 -8.66 -6.14 4.16
C LEU A 79 -8.19 -7.60 4.12
N THR A 80 -9.10 -8.54 4.41
CA THR A 80 -8.79 -9.97 4.40
C THR A 80 -8.48 -10.48 2.99
N ASP A 81 -9.16 -9.96 1.96
CA ASP A 81 -8.89 -10.33 0.56
C ASP A 81 -7.49 -9.89 0.12
N ILE A 82 -7.06 -8.69 0.50
CA ILE A 82 -5.70 -8.22 0.18
C ILE A 82 -4.66 -9.05 0.95
N ALA A 83 -4.89 -9.32 2.24
CA ALA A 83 -4.00 -10.16 3.02
C ALA A 83 -3.87 -11.58 2.44
N ALA A 84 -4.96 -12.16 1.95
CA ALA A 84 -4.96 -13.43 1.25
C ALA A 84 -4.14 -13.37 -0.05
N ASN A 85 -4.32 -12.32 -0.86
CA ASN A 85 -3.53 -12.12 -2.08
C ASN A 85 -2.02 -11.98 -1.78
N TYR A 86 -1.65 -11.25 -0.72
CA TYR A 86 -0.27 -11.16 -0.27
C TYR A 86 0.27 -12.52 0.16
N SER A 87 -0.55 -13.33 0.82
CA SER A 87 -0.17 -14.69 1.22
C SER A 87 0.11 -15.56 0.00
N VAL A 88 -0.75 -15.53 -1.03
CA VAL A 88 -0.52 -16.27 -2.30
C VAL A 88 0.77 -15.84 -2.98
N TYR A 89 1.05 -14.54 -3.04
CA TYR A 89 2.31 -14.03 -3.61
C TYR A 89 3.52 -14.51 -2.78
N TYR A 90 3.44 -14.45 -1.45
CA TYR A 90 4.48 -14.97 -0.56
C TYR A 90 4.76 -16.45 -0.83
N GLU A 91 3.72 -17.27 -0.91
CA GLU A 91 3.87 -18.70 -1.15
C GLU A 91 4.46 -19.02 -2.51
N THR A 92 4.16 -18.20 -3.52
CA THR A 92 4.63 -18.39 -4.89
C THR A 92 6.10 -18.00 -5.06
N PHE A 93 6.55 -16.93 -4.40
CA PHE A 93 7.84 -16.30 -4.71
C PHE A 93 8.84 -16.23 -3.54
N CYS A 94 8.40 -16.44 -2.30
CA CYS A 94 9.19 -16.20 -1.09
C CYS A 94 9.44 -17.45 -0.23
N LYS A 95 8.76 -18.56 -0.52
CA LYS A 95 8.89 -19.85 0.18
C LYS A 95 10.04 -20.69 -0.38
#